data_AF-A0A016TQC0-F1
#
_entry.id   AF-A0A016TQC0-F1
#
_cell.length_a   1.000
_cell.length_b   1.000
_cell.length_c   1.000
_cell.angle_alpha   90.00
_cell.angle_beta   90.00
_cell.angle_gamma   90.00
#
_symmetry.space_group_name_H-M   'P 1'
#
loop_
_entity.id
_entity.type
_entity.pdbx_description
1 polymer ?
#
loop_
_entity_poly.entity_id
_entity_poly.type
_entity_poly.pdbx_seq_one_letter_code
_entity_poly.pdbx_strand_id
1 'polypeptide(L)'
;MGTPSPNPRPRSILSDDEIEPYVRKQRTDGEPRRRLLALNEEEQNIMRTSINSRERKRMHDLNEAMEELRSCLPYSQDASSRKMSKINTLLLACNWIRQLTIRNHDLQKQLAALRGGEQISGPAPPPAAFAIAPAPLAFGIAPAPCVKSFGQHCFCIACLTTVSQQ
;
A
#
# COMPACT_ATOMS: atom_id res chain seq x y z
N MET A 1 -46.77 -9.26 -60.40
CA MET A 1 -46.32 -10.27 -59.42
C MET A 1 -44.81 -10.35 -59.49
N GLY A 2 -44.09 -10.00 -58.42
CA GLY A 2 -42.61 -10.11 -58.35
C GLY A 2 -41.92 -8.96 -57.61
N THR A 3 -41.96 -9.04 -56.28
CA THR A 3 -41.17 -8.38 -55.20
C THR A 3 -40.04 -7.38 -55.51
N PRO A 4 -39.91 -6.27 -54.74
CA PRO A 4 -38.69 -5.48 -54.65
C PRO A 4 -37.68 -6.09 -53.64
N SER A 5 -36.40 -6.00 -54.00
CA SER A 5 -35.16 -5.87 -53.19
C SER A 5 -35.08 -6.51 -51.78
N PRO A 6 -34.06 -7.36 -51.49
CA PRO A 6 -33.63 -7.59 -50.13
C PRO A 6 -32.40 -6.74 -49.76
N ASN A 7 -32.61 -5.92 -48.73
CA ASN A 7 -31.76 -5.80 -47.54
C ASN A 7 -30.57 -4.80 -47.55
N PRO A 8 -30.72 -3.61 -46.92
CA PRO A 8 -29.61 -2.99 -46.22
C PRO A 8 -29.47 -3.65 -44.85
N ARG A 9 -28.38 -4.42 -44.69
CA ARG A 9 -28.00 -5.02 -43.41
C ARG A 9 -28.02 -3.94 -42.30
N PRO A 10 -28.63 -4.19 -41.12
CA PRO A 10 -28.37 -3.34 -39.98
C PRO A 10 -26.89 -3.46 -39.63
N ARG A 11 -26.16 -2.35 -39.68
CA ARG A 11 -24.76 -2.29 -39.26
C ARG A 11 -24.68 -2.81 -37.82
N SER A 12 -23.82 -3.81 -37.65
CA SER A 12 -23.45 -4.52 -36.44
C SER A 12 -23.61 -3.72 -35.14
N ILE A 13 -24.61 -4.17 -34.38
CA ILE A 13 -24.73 -4.06 -32.93
C ILE A 13 -23.57 -4.86 -32.30
N LEU A 14 -22.79 -4.20 -31.43
CA LEU A 14 -21.83 -4.75 -30.46
C LEU A 14 -20.49 -5.30 -30.98
N SER A 15 -19.49 -4.42 -31.01
CA SER A 15 -18.13 -4.81 -30.62
C SER A 15 -17.97 -4.43 -29.15
N ASP A 16 -18.27 -5.33 -28.22
CA ASP A 16 -18.32 -5.06 -26.76
C ASP A 16 -16.97 -5.29 -26.04
N ASP A 17 -15.86 -5.45 -26.77
CA ASP A 17 -14.56 -5.83 -26.18
C ASP A 17 -13.36 -4.95 -26.60
N GLU A 18 -13.60 -3.71 -26.99
CA GLU A 18 -12.51 -2.72 -27.05
C GLU A 18 -12.58 -1.84 -25.81
N ILE A 19 -11.78 -2.21 -24.80
CA ILE A 19 -11.57 -1.44 -23.58
C ILE A 19 -10.95 -0.11 -23.99
N GLU A 20 -11.80 0.88 -24.25
CA GLU A 20 -11.35 2.25 -24.47
C GLU A 20 -10.70 2.73 -23.16
N PRO A 21 -9.44 3.16 -23.18
CA PRO A 21 -8.75 3.64 -21.99
C PRO A 21 -9.54 4.78 -21.36
N TYR A 22 -9.63 4.81 -20.02
CA TYR A 22 -10.31 5.87 -19.28
C TYR A 22 -9.57 7.20 -19.47
N VAL A 23 -9.76 7.83 -20.62
CA VAL A 23 -9.37 9.21 -20.88
C VAL A 23 -10.58 10.04 -20.51
N ARG A 24 -10.45 10.86 -19.46
CA ARG A 24 -11.43 11.89 -19.14
C ARG A 24 -11.44 12.88 -20.30
N LYS A 25 -12.25 12.62 -21.34
CA LYS A 25 -12.48 13.57 -22.43
C LYS A 25 -12.96 14.87 -21.79
N GLN A 26 -12.18 15.93 -21.97
CA GLN A 26 -12.47 17.25 -21.44
C GLN A 26 -13.87 17.64 -21.94
N ARG A 27 -14.83 17.70 -21.02
CA ARG A 27 -16.24 17.91 -21.36
C ARG A 27 -16.39 19.37 -21.77
N THR A 28 -16.75 19.61 -23.03
CA THR A 28 -17.36 20.88 -23.41
C THR A 28 -18.81 20.82 -22.93
N ASP A 29 -19.18 21.69 -22.00
CA ASP A 29 -20.30 21.53 -21.06
C ASP A 29 -21.73 21.51 -21.66
N GLY A 30 -21.90 21.41 -22.98
CA GLY A 30 -23.20 21.50 -23.65
C GLY A 30 -23.55 20.41 -24.66
N GLU A 31 -22.59 19.58 -25.07
CA GLU A 31 -22.73 18.70 -26.25
C GLU A 31 -23.30 17.29 -25.94
N PRO A 32 -22.91 16.62 -24.84
CA PRO A 32 -23.41 15.29 -24.51
C PRO A 32 -24.92 15.26 -24.20
N ARG A 33 -25.44 16.34 -23.61
CA ARG A 33 -26.84 16.44 -23.20
C ARG A 33 -27.78 16.62 -24.40
N ARG A 34 -27.35 17.35 -25.44
CA ARG A 34 -28.12 17.49 -26.68
C ARG A 34 -28.15 16.19 -27.50
N ARG A 35 -27.02 15.46 -27.53
CA ARG A 35 -26.98 14.13 -28.18
C ARG A 35 -27.87 13.12 -27.47
N LEU A 36 -27.89 13.11 -26.14
CA LEU A 36 -28.77 12.21 -25.38
C LEU A 36 -30.25 12.42 -25.71
N LEU A 37 -30.67 13.68 -25.87
CA LEU A 37 -32.06 14.05 -26.17
C LEU A 37 -32.46 13.77 -27.63
N ALA A 38 -31.48 13.59 -28.52
CA ALA A 38 -31.70 13.26 -29.93
C ALA A 38 -31.77 11.74 -30.19
N LEU A 39 -31.52 10.91 -29.18
CA LEU A 39 -31.55 9.45 -29.26
C LEU A 39 -32.91 8.91 -28.87
N ASN A 40 -33.33 7.81 -29.50
CA ASN A 40 -34.53 7.09 -29.10
C ASN A 40 -34.36 6.49 -27.69
N GLU A 41 -35.46 6.18 -27.02
CA GLU A 41 -35.45 5.72 -25.63
C GLU A 41 -34.57 4.47 -25.41
N GLU A 42 -34.58 3.55 -26.37
CA GLU A 42 -33.73 2.36 -26.38
C GLU A 42 -32.24 2.70 -26.46
N GLU A 43 -31.85 3.61 -27.35
CA GLU A 43 -30.46 4.06 -27.51
C GLU A 43 -29.97 4.82 -26.26
N GLN A 44 -30.85 5.59 -25.62
CA GLN A 44 -30.56 6.22 -24.34
C GLN A 44 -30.34 5.18 -23.23
N ASN A 45 -31.15 4.12 -23.20
CA ASN A 45 -31.03 3.06 -22.21
C ASN A 45 -29.72 2.26 -22.38
N ILE A 46 -29.35 1.94 -23.62
CA ILE A 46 -28.08 1.29 -23.97
C ILE A 46 -26.91 2.17 -23.51
N MET A 47 -26.95 3.47 -23.80
CA MET A 47 -25.89 4.39 -23.39
C MET A 47 -25.76 4.51 -21.87
N ARG A 48 -26.88 4.62 -21.14
CA ARG A 48 -26.88 4.64 -19.66
C ARG A 48 -26.28 3.37 -19.10
N THR A 49 -26.65 2.22 -19.66
CA THR A 49 -26.16 0.90 -19.21
C THR A 49 -24.66 0.73 -19.48
N SER A 50 -24.19 1.15 -20.67
CA SER A 50 -22.77 1.17 -21.02
C SER A 50 -21.95 2.07 -20.08
N ILE A 51 -22.45 3.28 -19.77
CA ILE A 51 -21.82 4.18 -18.80
C ILE A 51 -21.74 3.54 -17.41
N ASN A 52 -22.84 2.94 -16.94
CA ASN A 52 -22.89 2.28 -15.64
C ASN A 52 -21.95 1.06 -15.57
N SER A 53 -21.86 0.28 -16.64
CA SER A 53 -20.93 -0.85 -16.74
C SER A 53 -19.49 -0.39 -16.60
N ARG A 54 -19.11 0.68 -17.33
CA ARG A 54 -17.77 1.26 -17.27
C ARG A 54 -17.42 1.80 -15.89
N GLU A 55 -18.34 2.50 -15.22
CA GLU A 55 -18.08 3.01 -13.86
C GLU A 55 -17.96 1.88 -12.83
N ARG A 56 -18.74 0.80 -12.98
CA ARG A 56 -18.56 -0.40 -12.15
C ARG A 56 -17.16 -0.98 -12.33
N LYS A 57 -16.69 -1.16 -13.57
CA LYS A 57 -15.32 -1.62 -13.84
C LYS A 57 -14.27 -0.71 -13.18
N ARG A 58 -14.36 0.61 -13.39
CA ARG A 58 -13.47 1.58 -12.73
C ARG A 58 -13.48 1.46 -11.20
N MET A 59 -14.64 1.25 -10.60
CA MET A 59 -14.77 1.08 -9.15
C MET A 59 -14.18 -0.25 -8.68
N HIS A 60 -14.30 -1.32 -9.47
CA HIS A 60 -13.65 -2.61 -9.20
C HIS A 60 -12.13 -2.47 -9.21
N ASP A 61 -11.55 -1.85 -10.25
CA ASP A 61 -10.10 -1.62 -10.35
C ASP A 61 -9.59 -0.78 -9.16
N LEU A 62 -10.33 0.25 -8.76
CA LEU A 62 -10.01 1.06 -7.57
C LEU A 62 -10.06 0.23 -6.27
N ASN A 63 -11.05 -0.64 -6.14
CA ASN A 63 -11.20 -1.48 -4.96
C ASN A 63 -10.10 -2.55 -4.87
N GLU A 64 -9.68 -3.10 -6.01
CA GLU A 64 -8.55 -4.03 -6.13
C GLU A 64 -7.25 -3.36 -5.67
N ALA A 65 -6.93 -2.16 -6.20
CA ALA A 65 -5.77 -1.39 -5.75
C ALA A 65 -5.83 -1.03 -4.25
N MET A 66 -7.03 -0.76 -3.71
CA MET A 66 -7.23 -0.53 -2.27
C MET A 66 -7.02 -1.78 -1.42
N GLU A 67 -7.20 -2.98 -1.98
CA GLU A 67 -6.94 -4.24 -1.29
C GLU A 67 -5.46 -4.62 -1.36
N GLU A 68 -4.81 -4.39 -2.51
CA GLU A 68 -3.35 -4.48 -2.63
C GLU A 68 -2.67 -3.58 -1.60
N LEU A 69 -3.14 -2.33 -1.44
CA LEU A 69 -2.64 -1.44 -0.39
C LEU A 69 -2.78 -2.09 1.00
N ARG A 70 -3.93 -2.68 1.33
CA ARG A 70 -4.13 -3.34 2.64
C ARG A 70 -3.15 -4.47 2.86
N SER A 71 -2.82 -5.24 1.84
CA SER A 71 -1.89 -6.37 1.95
C SER A 71 -0.49 -5.93 2.41
N CYS A 72 -0.06 -4.73 2.01
CA CYS A 72 1.24 -4.14 2.35
C CYS A 72 1.29 -3.43 3.70
N LEU A 73 0.13 -3.23 4.35
CA LEU A 73 0.06 -2.56 5.66
C LEU A 73 0.39 -3.52 6.80
N PRO A 74 0.91 -3.00 7.93
CA PRO A 74 1.03 -3.80 9.14
C PRO A 74 -0.35 -4.30 9.57
N TYR A 75 -0.39 -5.48 10.19
CA TYR A 75 -1.62 -6.14 10.67
C TYR A 75 -2.55 -6.69 9.59
N SER A 76 -2.13 -6.71 8.32
CA SER A 76 -2.93 -7.22 7.19
C SER A 76 -3.36 -8.69 7.33
N GLN A 77 -2.67 -9.48 8.15
CA GLN A 77 -2.99 -10.88 8.42
C GLN A 77 -4.01 -11.06 9.55
N ASP A 78 -4.25 -10.04 10.37
CA ASP A 78 -5.20 -10.14 11.46
C ASP A 78 -6.62 -10.14 10.88
N ALA A 79 -7.48 -11.04 11.34
CA ALA A 79 -8.87 -11.13 10.86
C ALA A 79 -9.66 -9.81 11.02
N SER A 80 -9.19 -8.90 11.90
CA SER A 80 -9.73 -7.56 12.10
C SER A 80 -9.38 -6.59 10.96
N SER A 81 -8.24 -6.75 10.29
CA SER A 81 -7.80 -5.86 9.21
C SER A 81 -8.68 -5.95 7.95
N ARG A 82 -9.24 -7.13 7.67
CA ARG A 82 -10.26 -7.35 6.61
C ARG A 82 -11.55 -6.55 6.86
N LYS A 83 -11.79 -6.09 8.10
CA LYS A 83 -12.94 -5.23 8.47
C LYS A 83 -12.60 -3.73 8.46
N MET A 84 -11.41 -3.33 8.00
CA MET A 84 -10.97 -1.94 8.01
C MET A 84 -11.61 -1.10 6.89
N SER A 85 -12.23 0.03 7.27
CA SER A 85 -12.83 0.98 6.32
C SER A 85 -11.78 1.59 5.37
N LYS A 86 -12.23 2.11 4.21
CA LYS A 86 -11.35 2.81 3.25
C LYS A 86 -10.61 3.98 3.89
N ILE A 87 -11.29 4.77 4.74
CA ILE A 87 -10.68 5.91 5.45
C ILE A 87 -9.60 5.42 6.42
N ASN A 88 -9.89 4.40 7.22
CA ASN A 88 -8.92 3.87 8.17
C ASN A 88 -7.70 3.26 7.48
N THR A 89 -7.91 2.59 6.34
CA THR A 89 -6.83 2.05 5.51
C THR A 89 -5.88 3.17 5.05
N LEU A 90 -6.42 4.29 4.55
CA LEU A 90 -5.62 5.43 4.11
C LEU A 90 -4.88 6.11 5.27
N LEU A 91 -5.53 6.28 6.42
CA LEU A 91 -4.90 6.84 7.62
C LEU A 91 -3.74 5.96 8.11
N LEU A 92 -3.96 4.63 8.16
CA LEU A 92 -2.92 3.68 8.55
C LEU A 92 -1.75 3.71 7.56
N ALA A 93 -2.02 3.77 6.25
CA ALA A 93 -0.99 3.88 5.23
C ALA A 93 -0.12 5.14 5.41
N CYS A 94 -0.74 6.30 5.61
CA CYS A 94 -0.03 7.56 5.85
C CYS A 94 0.86 7.49 7.09
N ASN A 95 0.34 6.93 8.19
CA ASN A 95 1.10 6.76 9.42
C ASN A 95 2.24 5.76 9.24
N TRP A 96 2.01 4.69 8.48
CA TRP A 96 3.01 3.66 8.22
C TRP A 96 4.17 4.19 7.40
N ILE A 97 3.91 4.92 6.32
CA ILE A 97 4.95 5.60 5.52
C ILE A 97 5.79 6.52 6.42
N ARG A 98 5.13 7.37 7.23
CA ARG A 98 5.83 8.26 8.17
C ARG A 98 6.74 7.49 9.12
N GLN A 99 6.24 6.41 9.72
CA GLN A 99 6.99 5.60 10.67
C GLN A 99 8.20 4.92 10.00
N LEU A 100 8.00 4.35 8.80
CA LEU A 100 9.08 3.75 8.01
C LEU A 100 10.16 4.78 7.66
N THR A 101 9.78 6.01 7.28
CA THR A 101 10.76 7.07 6.98
C THR A 101 11.62 7.39 8.20
N ILE A 102 11.01 7.57 9.37
CA ILE A 102 11.74 7.82 10.63
C ILE A 102 12.67 6.65 10.93
N ARG A 103 12.17 5.41 10.86
CA ARG A 103 12.95 4.21 11.16
C ARG A 103 14.14 4.02 10.22
N ASN A 104 13.95 4.26 8.92
CA ASN A 104 15.03 4.19 7.93
C ASN A 104 16.12 5.22 8.22
N HIS A 105 15.74 6.46 8.54
CA HIS A 105 16.70 7.51 8.88
C HIS A 105 17.50 7.19 10.14
N ASP A 106 16.86 6.66 11.19
CA ASP A 106 17.56 6.23 12.40
C ASP A 106 18.54 5.09 12.13
N LEU A 107 18.14 4.10 11.31
CA LEU A 107 19.02 3.00 10.92
C LEU A 107 20.22 3.50 10.10
N GLN A 108 20.02 4.46 9.20
CA GLN A 108 21.12 5.10 8.47
C GLN A 108 22.10 5.81 9.41
N LYS A 109 21.60 6.53 10.43
CA LYS A 109 22.45 7.14 11.46
C LYS A 109 23.25 6.11 12.26
N GLN A 110 22.61 4.99 12.65
CA GLN A 110 23.29 3.90 13.36
C GLN A 110 24.39 3.27 12.49
N LEU A 111 24.12 3.02 11.21
CA LEU A 111 25.13 2.53 10.27
C LEU A 111 26.30 3.51 10.09
N ALA A 112 26.03 4.81 10.01
CA ALA A 112 27.06 5.84 9.93
C ALA A 112 27.92 5.90 11.19
N ALA A 113 27.31 5.78 12.38
CA ALA A 113 28.02 5.74 13.65
C ALA A 113 28.95 4.52 13.77
N LEU A 114 28.48 3.33 13.36
CA LEU A 114 29.31 2.13 13.32
C LEU A 114 30.49 2.28 12.35
N ARG A 115 30.25 2.81 11.15
CA ARG A 115 31.33 3.07 10.17
C ARG A 115 32.33 4.14 10.63
N GLY A 116 31.87 5.14 11.37
CA GLY A 116 32.73 6.19 11.95
C GLY A 116 33.53 5.73 13.17
N GLY A 117 32.99 4.79 13.95
CA GLY A 117 33.66 4.19 15.11
C GLY A 117 34.79 3.22 14.77
N GLU A 118 34.86 2.75 13.51
CA GLU A 118 35.91 1.84 13.03
C GLU A 118 37.22 2.55 12.66
N GLN A 119 37.33 3.87 12.88
CA GLN A 119 38.50 4.71 12.54
C GLN A 119 39.28 5.22 13.76
N ILE A 120 39.30 4.46 14.87
CA ILE A 120 40.30 4.61 15.95
C ILE A 120 40.85 3.24 16.33
N SER A 121 41.37 2.49 15.34
CA SER A 121 42.54 1.66 15.61
C SER A 121 43.72 2.62 15.68
N GLY A 122 44.09 3.01 16.91
CA GLY A 122 45.40 3.56 17.19
C GLY A 122 46.51 2.60 16.71
N PRO A 123 47.76 3.06 16.64
CA PRO A 123 48.87 2.27 16.12
C PRO A 123 48.92 0.92 16.85
N ALA A 124 49.02 -0.16 16.07
CA ALA A 124 49.10 -1.52 16.57
C ALA A 124 50.15 -1.61 17.70
N PRO A 125 49.80 -2.10 18.90
CA PRO A 125 50.81 -2.37 19.92
C PRO A 125 51.72 -3.51 19.43
N PRO A 126 53.02 -3.51 19.78
CA PRO A 126 53.93 -4.60 19.42
C PRO A 126 53.44 -5.93 20.03
N PRO A 127 53.82 -7.09 19.47
CA PRO A 127 53.33 -8.38 19.92
C PRO A 127 53.82 -8.67 21.35
N ALA A 128 52.96 -8.43 22.34
CA ALA A 128 53.17 -8.87 23.70
C ALA A 128 52.98 -10.38 23.77
N ALA A 129 53.96 -11.06 24.36
CA ALA A 129 54.01 -12.51 24.52
C ALA A 129 52.72 -13.08 25.12
N PHE A 130 52.25 -14.18 24.52
CA PHE A 130 51.14 -14.99 25.00
C PHE A 130 51.36 -15.43 26.45
N ALA A 131 50.54 -14.93 27.37
CA ALA A 131 50.30 -15.56 28.67
C ALA A 131 48.96 -16.30 28.58
N ILE A 132 49.03 -17.63 28.53
CA ILE A 132 47.87 -18.52 28.53
C ILE A 132 47.38 -18.64 29.99
N ALA A 133 46.31 -17.92 30.32
CA ALA A 133 45.47 -18.23 31.47
C ALA A 133 44.00 -17.92 31.12
N PRO A 134 43.10 -18.91 31.07
CA PRO A 134 41.69 -18.65 30.82
C PRO A 134 41.02 -18.20 32.13
N ALA A 135 40.44 -17.00 32.12
CA ALA A 135 39.45 -16.61 33.13
C ALA A 135 38.10 -17.28 32.83
N PRO A 136 37.30 -17.65 33.84
CA PRO A 136 36.04 -18.35 33.63
C PRO A 136 35.03 -17.41 32.97
N LEU A 137 34.46 -17.84 31.83
CA LEU A 137 33.36 -17.17 31.17
C LEU A 137 32.06 -17.45 31.94
N ALA A 138 31.62 -16.48 32.74
CA ALA A 138 30.24 -16.41 33.21
C ALA A 138 29.37 -15.83 32.09
N PHE A 139 28.78 -16.68 31.26
CA PHE A 139 27.82 -16.27 30.24
C PHE A 139 26.42 -16.17 30.90
N GLY A 140 26.20 -15.07 31.61
CA GLY A 140 24.86 -14.67 32.05
C GLY A 140 24.13 -14.00 30.88
N ILE A 141 23.39 -14.77 30.09
CA ILE A 141 22.41 -14.19 29.15
C ILE A 141 21.21 -13.73 29.97
N ALA A 142 21.30 -12.52 30.51
CA ALA A 142 20.13 -11.78 30.96
C ALA A 142 19.66 -10.89 29.80
N PRO A 143 18.37 -10.90 29.42
CA PRO A 143 17.86 -9.94 28.45
C PRO A 143 18.04 -8.53 29.02
N ALA A 144 18.69 -7.65 28.26
CA ALA A 144 18.88 -6.26 28.65
C ALA A 144 17.52 -5.63 28.98
N PRO A 145 17.32 -5.06 30.19
CA PRO A 145 16.08 -4.37 30.51
C PRO A 145 15.95 -3.12 29.65
N CYS A 146 14.72 -2.81 29.21
CA CYS A 146 14.46 -1.56 28.51
C CYS A 146 14.85 -0.38 29.43
N VAL A 147 15.71 0.52 28.95
CA VAL A 147 16.06 1.73 29.70
C VAL A 147 14.82 2.61 29.71
N LYS A 148 14.07 2.58 30.81
CA LYS A 148 12.97 3.49 31.08
C LYS A 148 13.59 4.85 31.44
N SER A 149 13.66 5.77 30.49
CA SER A 149 13.81 7.19 30.85
C SER A 149 12.54 7.60 31.61
N PHE A 150 12.73 8.20 32.78
CA PHE A 150 11.65 8.69 33.64
C PHE A 150 10.62 9.50 32.82
N GLY A 151 9.38 9.00 32.74
CA GLY A 151 8.23 9.77 32.27
C GLY A 151 7.74 9.57 30.83
N GLN A 152 8.25 8.60 30.06
CA GLN A 152 7.67 8.27 28.75
C GLN A 152 7.36 6.78 28.59
N HIS A 153 6.17 6.47 28.07
CA HIS A 153 5.72 5.10 27.79
C HIS A 153 6.62 4.43 26.74
N CYS A 154 7.09 3.22 27.04
CA CYS A 154 7.91 2.42 26.14
C CYS A 154 7.03 1.51 25.26
N PHE A 155 7.20 1.59 23.94
CA PHE A 155 6.43 0.82 22.96
C PHE A 155 7.24 -0.32 22.29
N CYS A 156 8.23 -0.89 22.98
CA CYS A 156 8.93 -2.06 22.45
C CYS A 156 8.11 -3.35 22.62
N ILE A 157 8.34 -4.34 21.76
CA ILE A 157 7.61 -5.62 21.74
C ILE A 157 7.53 -6.27 23.13
N ALA A 158 8.63 -6.25 23.90
CA ALA A 158 8.66 -6.80 25.25
C ALA A 158 7.68 -6.10 26.22
N CYS A 159 7.59 -4.78 26.18
CA CYS A 159 6.66 -4.01 27.03
C CYS A 159 5.20 -4.14 26.56
N LEU A 160 4.94 -4.22 25.26
CA LEU A 160 3.58 -4.45 24.75
C LEU A 160 3.07 -5.85 25.11
N THR A 161 3.93 -6.87 25.11
CA THR A 161 3.52 -8.24 25.46
C THR A 161 3.29 -8.45 26.96
N THR A 162 3.95 -7.67 27.83
CA THR A 162 3.76 -7.78 29.29
C THR A 162 2.58 -6.98 29.83
N VAL A 163 2.07 -5.99 29.10
CA VAL A 163 0.93 -5.16 29.54
C VAL A 163 -0.41 -5.90 29.44
N SER A 164 -0.49 -7.01 28.68
CA SER A 164 -1.71 -7.80 28.53
C SER A 164 -1.87 -8.97 29.51
N GLN A 165 -1.02 -9.11 30.53
CA GLN A 165 -1.17 -10.15 31.57
C GLN A 165 -1.41 -9.59 32.99
N GLN A 166 -2.14 -8.47 33.10
CA GLN A 166 -2.67 -8.00 34.37
C GLN A 166 -4.14 -7.63 34.25
#